data_AF-A0A966EPZ8-F1
#
_entry.id   AF-A0A966EPZ8-F1
#
_cell.length_a   1.000
_cell.length_b   1.000
_cell.length_c   1.000
_cell.angle_alpha   90.00
_cell.angle_beta   90.00
_cell.angle_gamma   90.00
#
_symmetry.space_group_name_H-M   'P 1'
#
loop_
_entity.id
_entity.type
_entity.pdbx_description
1 polymer ?
#
loop_
_entity_poly.entity_id
_entity_poly.type
_entity_poly.pdbx_seq_one_letter_code
_entity_poly.pdbx_strand_id
1 'polypeptide(L)'
;MIGLDGATVLLQWAAGGWLFLWVTTRHREVGLGYGWLQRCAFLVLAAGSLAAAFVTTPTWTREIATMAFIAAGGVALWVSIDRKAAGVAGQRDIVERRSERVAAMTGIDRDEQRFDKDSSEFPPVLDLIAAGIGLIAVVIASLEAGGPAALSVFRGLTSALFLGVVSDAMLLGHWYLVQPGLARSPILELVRWTAILWVPETIAMLLPTGMVSVVNGNIDDAYNGLL
;
A
#
# COMPACT_ATOMS: atom_id res chain seq x y z
N MET A 1 -8.07 27.25 -4.06
CA MET A 1 -8.18 26.18 -3.04
C MET A 1 -7.68 24.89 -3.67
N ILE A 2 -7.16 23.95 -2.89
CA ILE A 2 -6.77 22.62 -3.40
C ILE A 2 -8.07 21.86 -3.70
N GLY A 3 -8.28 21.45 -4.94
CA GLY A 3 -9.48 20.71 -5.34
C GLY A 3 -9.41 19.24 -4.92
N LEU A 4 -10.51 18.69 -4.37
CA LEU A 4 -10.61 17.26 -4.10
C LEU A 4 -10.99 16.53 -5.40
N ASP A 5 -10.10 15.65 -5.87
CA ASP A 5 -10.31 14.84 -7.06
C ASP A 5 -10.24 13.36 -6.70
N GLY A 6 -11.32 12.63 -7.02
CA GLY A 6 -11.44 11.20 -6.74
C GLY A 6 -10.33 10.38 -7.40
N ALA A 7 -9.85 10.78 -8.58
CA ALA A 7 -8.73 10.11 -9.23
C ALA A 7 -7.45 10.22 -8.39
N THR A 8 -7.16 11.41 -7.86
CA THR A 8 -5.99 11.65 -6.99
C THR A 8 -6.11 10.88 -5.66
N VAL A 9 -7.29 10.83 -5.05
CA VAL A 9 -7.51 10.07 -3.80
C VAL A 9 -7.24 8.58 -4.01
N LEU A 10 -7.75 7.98 -5.09
CA LEU A 10 -7.53 6.57 -5.40
C LEU A 10 -6.05 6.26 -5.69
N LEU A 11 -5.36 7.17 -6.38
CA LEU A 11 -3.92 7.06 -6.64
C LEU A 11 -3.10 7.12 -5.35
N GLN A 12 -3.40 8.07 -4.46
CA GLN A 12 -2.75 8.22 -3.15
C GLN A 12 -2.91 6.95 -2.32
N TRP A 13 -4.13 6.40 -2.28
CA TRP A 13 -4.41 5.16 -1.56
C TRP A 13 -3.61 3.99 -2.14
N ALA A 14 -3.64 3.82 -3.46
CA ALA A 14 -2.94 2.73 -4.13
C ALA A 14 -1.41 2.82 -3.95
N ALA A 15 -0.81 3.99 -4.18
CA ALA A 15 0.63 4.19 -4.07
C ALA A 15 1.14 4.06 -2.63
N GLY A 16 0.41 4.65 -1.68
CA GLY A 16 0.71 4.51 -0.25
C GLY A 16 0.62 3.07 0.22
N GLY A 17 -0.47 2.38 -0.13
CA GLY A 17 -0.66 0.96 0.18
C GLY A 17 0.45 0.10 -0.41
N TRP A 18 0.88 0.36 -1.66
CA TRP A 18 1.97 -0.38 -2.29
C TRP A 18 3.32 -0.22 -1.58
N LEU A 19 3.63 0.98 -1.08
CA LEU A 19 4.84 1.19 -0.29
C LEU A 19 4.83 0.33 0.97
N PHE A 20 3.71 0.26 1.68
CA PHE A 20 3.62 -0.51 2.92
C PHE A 20 3.52 -2.01 2.68
N LEU A 21 2.96 -2.45 1.55
CA LEU A 21 3.12 -3.81 1.04
C LEU A 21 4.61 -4.18 0.87
N TRP A 22 5.44 -3.27 0.34
CA TRP A 22 6.88 -3.53 0.28
C TRP A 22 7.49 -3.61 1.69
N VAL A 23 7.09 -2.73 2.61
CA VAL A 23 7.54 -2.76 4.01
C VAL A 23 7.26 -4.12 4.66
N THR A 24 6.05 -4.66 4.50
CA THR A 24 5.65 -5.94 5.10
C THR A 24 6.28 -7.14 4.42
N THR A 25 6.45 -7.12 3.10
CA THR A 25 6.91 -8.30 2.35
C THR A 25 8.43 -8.39 2.18
N ARG A 26 9.18 -7.29 2.34
CA ARG A 26 10.65 -7.28 2.14
C ARG A 26 11.41 -8.18 3.11
N HIS A 27 10.87 -8.42 4.31
CA HIS A 27 11.48 -9.29 5.32
C HIS A 27 11.22 -10.77 5.07
N ARG A 28 10.41 -11.12 4.06
CA ARG A 28 10.14 -12.52 3.68
C ARG A 28 9.54 -13.34 4.83
N GLU A 29 8.69 -12.71 5.63
CA GLU A 29 7.97 -13.37 6.73
C GLU A 29 6.51 -13.68 6.36
N VAL A 30 5.88 -12.82 5.55
CA VAL A 30 4.47 -12.94 5.16
C VAL A 30 4.34 -13.80 3.89
N GLY A 31 3.32 -14.65 3.84
CA GLY A 31 3.15 -15.61 2.75
C GLY A 31 2.79 -14.98 1.40
N LEU A 32 2.95 -15.76 0.32
CA LEU A 32 2.68 -15.31 -1.07
C LEU A 32 1.25 -14.79 -1.26
N GLY A 33 0.27 -15.47 -0.65
CA GLY A 33 -1.15 -15.14 -0.81
C GLY A 33 -1.50 -13.73 -0.36
N TYR A 34 -0.92 -13.27 0.76
CA TYR A 34 -1.07 -11.89 1.24
C TYR A 34 -0.55 -10.90 0.21
N GLY A 35 0.68 -11.13 -0.27
CA GLY A 35 1.30 -10.27 -1.25
C GLY A 35 0.52 -10.21 -2.56
N TRP A 36 -0.06 -11.31 -3.03
CA TRP A 36 -0.88 -11.30 -4.25
C TRP A 36 -2.20 -10.55 -4.04
N LEU A 37 -2.89 -10.81 -2.92
CA LEU A 37 -4.14 -10.13 -2.59
C LEU A 37 -3.94 -8.61 -2.56
N GLN A 38 -2.90 -8.14 -1.88
CA GLN A 38 -2.62 -6.72 -1.77
C GLN A 38 -2.21 -6.08 -3.10
N ARG A 39 -1.32 -6.72 -3.88
CA ARG A 39 -0.97 -6.22 -5.22
C ARG A 39 -2.21 -6.10 -6.10
N CYS A 40 -3.09 -7.10 -6.11
CA CYS A 40 -4.34 -7.03 -6.85
C CYS A 40 -5.23 -5.88 -6.35
N ALA A 41 -5.41 -5.74 -5.02
CA ALA A 41 -6.23 -4.68 -4.45
C ALA A 41 -5.72 -3.28 -4.83
N PHE A 42 -4.42 -3.03 -4.72
CA PHE A 42 -3.83 -1.74 -5.05
C PHE A 42 -3.77 -1.48 -6.56
N LEU A 43 -3.60 -2.51 -7.40
CA LEU A 43 -3.77 -2.39 -8.86
C LEU A 43 -5.21 -2.02 -9.22
N VAL A 44 -6.22 -2.60 -8.54
CA VAL A 44 -7.63 -2.25 -8.76
C VAL A 44 -7.90 -0.80 -8.36
N LEU A 45 -7.36 -0.32 -7.22
CA LEU A 45 -7.48 1.08 -6.83
C LEU A 45 -6.80 2.02 -7.83
N ALA A 46 -5.61 1.67 -8.30
CA ALA A 46 -4.90 2.45 -9.33
C ALA A 46 -5.65 2.47 -10.67
N ALA A 47 -6.23 1.34 -11.09
CA ALA A 47 -7.10 1.30 -12.27
C ALA A 47 -8.38 2.13 -12.07
N GLY A 48 -8.94 2.10 -10.86
CA GLY A 48 -10.05 2.97 -10.46
C GLY A 48 -9.72 4.45 -10.54
N SER A 49 -8.47 4.85 -10.23
CA SER A 49 -7.98 6.21 -10.41
C SER A 49 -8.04 6.65 -11.88
N LEU A 50 -7.53 5.83 -12.80
CA LEU A 50 -7.62 6.10 -14.24
C LEU A 50 -9.07 6.17 -14.73
N ALA A 51 -9.90 5.23 -14.29
CA ALA A 51 -11.32 5.22 -14.64
C ALA A 51 -12.02 6.51 -14.17
N ALA A 52 -11.75 6.95 -12.94
CA ALA A 52 -12.28 8.21 -12.42
C ALA A 52 -11.79 9.42 -13.23
N ALA A 53 -10.51 9.45 -13.58
CA ALA A 53 -9.93 10.52 -14.40
C ALA A 53 -10.57 10.63 -15.79
N PHE A 54 -10.87 9.49 -16.44
CA PHE A 54 -11.53 9.48 -17.75
C PHE A 54 -13.01 9.88 -17.70
N VAL A 55 -13.67 9.73 -16.54
CA VAL A 55 -15.06 10.16 -16.33
C VAL A 55 -15.13 11.66 -16.01
N THR A 56 -14.11 12.21 -15.36
CA THR A 56 -14.03 13.64 -15.02
C THR A 56 -13.22 14.41 -16.06
N THR A 57 -11.97 14.72 -15.77
CA THR A 57 -11.04 15.42 -16.65
C THR A 57 -9.65 14.82 -16.48
N PRO A 58 -9.12 14.09 -17.48
CA PRO A 58 -7.81 13.46 -17.37
C PRO A 58 -6.71 14.52 -17.46
N THR A 59 -5.73 14.42 -16.56
CA THR A 59 -4.46 15.14 -16.72
C THR A 59 -3.43 14.14 -17.25
N TRP A 60 -2.99 14.34 -18.49
CA TRP A 60 -2.13 13.36 -19.17
C TRP A 60 -0.82 13.10 -18.43
N THR A 61 -0.27 14.10 -17.71
CA THR A 61 0.94 13.94 -16.89
C THR A 61 0.72 12.92 -15.76
N ARG A 62 -0.34 13.09 -14.97
CA ARG A 62 -0.70 12.16 -13.89
C ARG A 62 -1.05 10.80 -14.46
N GLU A 63 -1.86 10.74 -15.52
CA GLU A 63 -2.34 9.45 -16.04
C GLU A 63 -1.21 8.60 -16.62
N ILE A 64 -0.22 9.21 -17.28
CA ILE A 64 0.97 8.51 -17.73
C ILE A 64 1.76 7.96 -16.54
N ALA A 65 1.93 8.74 -15.47
CA ALA A 65 2.61 8.27 -14.26
C ALA A 65 1.82 7.14 -13.56
N THR A 66 0.49 7.24 -13.49
CA THR A 66 -0.39 6.19 -12.96
C THR A 66 -0.33 4.92 -13.81
N MET A 67 -0.33 5.02 -15.13
CA MET A 67 -0.15 3.87 -16.04
C MET A 67 1.22 3.22 -15.85
N ALA A 68 2.29 4.01 -15.68
CA ALA A 68 3.62 3.49 -15.37
C ALA A 68 3.67 2.75 -14.03
N PHE A 69 2.98 3.28 -13.01
CA PHE A 69 2.83 2.61 -11.72
C PHE A 69 2.08 1.27 -11.85
N ILE A 70 0.95 1.25 -12.56
CA ILE A 70 0.18 0.02 -12.84
C ILE A 70 1.03 -1.00 -13.59
N ALA A 71 1.79 -0.57 -14.60
CA ALA A 71 2.66 -1.45 -15.36
C ALA A 71 3.76 -2.06 -14.47
N ALA A 72 4.45 -1.24 -13.68
CA ALA A 72 5.48 -1.71 -12.76
C ALA A 72 4.91 -2.67 -11.69
N GLY A 73 3.75 -2.35 -11.14
CA GLY A 73 3.05 -3.20 -10.18
C GLY A 73 2.55 -4.52 -10.79
N GLY A 74 2.09 -4.48 -12.04
CA GLY A 74 1.72 -5.66 -12.83
C GLY A 74 2.91 -6.58 -13.10
N VAL A 75 4.07 -6.01 -13.44
CA VAL A 75 5.32 -6.77 -13.58
C VAL A 75 5.72 -7.41 -12.25
N ALA A 76 5.67 -6.67 -11.13
CA ALA A 76 5.97 -7.22 -9.81
C ALA A 76 5.04 -8.40 -9.44
N LEU A 77 3.73 -8.25 -9.68
CA LEU A 77 2.76 -9.32 -9.47
C LEU A 77 3.04 -10.54 -10.37
N TRP A 78 3.31 -10.30 -11.66
CA TRP A 78 3.63 -11.38 -12.60
C TRP A 78 4.88 -12.15 -12.19
N VAL A 79 5.98 -11.48 -11.85
CA VAL A 79 7.21 -12.14 -11.36
C VAL A 79 6.95 -12.90 -10.05
N SER A 80 6.09 -12.39 -9.17
CA SER A 80 5.72 -13.09 -7.94
C SER A 80 4.94 -14.39 -8.22
N ILE A 81 4.08 -14.40 -9.24
CA ILE A 81 3.32 -15.58 -9.67
C ILE A 81 4.23 -16.58 -10.38
N ASP A 82 5.14 -16.12 -11.24
CA ASP A 82 6.11 -16.96 -11.94
C ASP A 82 7.03 -17.69 -10.94
N ARG A 83 7.51 -16.97 -9.92
CA ARG A 83 8.36 -17.50 -8.85
C ARG A 83 7.60 -18.17 -7.69
N LYS A 84 6.32 -18.48 -7.86
CA LYS A 84 5.49 -19.09 -6.79
C LYS A 84 6.02 -20.43 -6.29
N ALA A 85 6.73 -21.19 -7.15
CA ALA A 85 7.33 -22.47 -6.80
C ALA A 85 8.39 -22.33 -5.70
N ALA A 86 9.10 -21.20 -5.68
CA ALA A 86 10.02 -20.89 -4.60
C ALA A 86 9.25 -20.67 -3.29
N GLY A 87 8.13 -19.95 -3.27
CA GLY A 87 7.52 -19.58 -1.99
C GLY A 87 8.29 -18.44 -1.31
N VAL A 88 8.21 -18.38 0.02
CA VAL A 88 8.85 -17.34 0.85
C VAL A 88 9.60 -17.99 1.99
N ALA A 89 10.85 -17.61 2.24
CA ALA A 89 11.70 -18.17 3.30
C ALA A 89 10.98 -18.38 4.64
N GLY A 90 10.38 -17.32 5.22
CA GLY A 90 9.68 -17.43 6.50
C GLY A 90 8.43 -18.32 6.46
N GLN A 91 7.76 -18.42 5.30
CA GLN A 91 6.65 -19.35 5.12
C GLN A 91 7.13 -20.80 5.07
N ARG A 92 8.25 -21.08 4.38
CA ARG A 92 8.87 -22.41 4.29
C ARG A 92 9.21 -22.94 5.69
N ASP A 93 9.88 -22.12 6.50
CA ASP A 93 10.31 -22.49 7.86
C ASP A 93 9.13 -22.82 8.79
N ILE A 94 7.98 -22.16 8.59
CA ILE A 94 6.77 -22.41 9.39
C ILE A 94 6.11 -23.73 8.97
N VAL A 95 6.02 -23.97 7.66
CA VAL A 95 5.45 -25.21 7.10
C VAL A 95 6.32 -26.41 7.52
N GLU A 96 7.65 -26.33 7.36
CA GLU A 96 8.58 -27.41 7.74
C GLU A 96 8.48 -27.76 9.24
N ARG A 97 8.55 -26.76 10.14
CA ARG A 97 8.37 -26.98 11.60
C ARG A 97 7.00 -27.56 11.96
N ARG A 98 5.95 -27.18 11.23
CA ARG A 98 4.60 -27.73 11.45
C ARG A 98 4.52 -29.18 10.98
N SER A 99 5.03 -29.49 9.80
CA SER A 99 5.12 -30.84 9.24
C SER A 99 5.83 -31.78 10.21
N GLU A 100 7.02 -31.41 10.67
CA GLU A 100 7.83 -32.19 11.64
C GLU A 100 7.05 -32.46 12.93
N ARG A 101 6.40 -31.43 13.47
CA ARG A 101 5.61 -31.53 14.71
C ARG A 101 4.38 -32.45 14.50
N VAL A 102 3.72 -32.39 13.35
CA VAL A 102 2.56 -33.25 13.03
C VAL A 102 3.02 -34.69 12.80
N ALA A 103 4.11 -34.91 12.09
CA ALA A 103 4.68 -36.23 11.86
C ALA A 103 5.11 -36.88 13.20
N ALA A 104 5.74 -36.12 14.10
CA ALA A 104 6.10 -36.60 15.43
C ALA A 104 4.87 -36.97 16.30
N MET A 105 3.74 -36.26 16.14
CA MET A 105 2.52 -36.53 16.90
C MET A 105 1.65 -37.64 16.32
N THR A 106 1.61 -37.78 14.99
CA THR A 106 0.63 -38.64 14.31
C THR A 106 1.27 -39.84 13.60
N GLY A 107 2.58 -39.82 13.37
CA GLY A 107 3.28 -40.81 12.54
C GLY A 107 2.90 -40.76 11.06
N ILE A 108 2.08 -39.79 10.65
CA ILE A 108 1.61 -39.63 9.27
C ILE A 108 2.43 -38.54 8.61
N ASP A 109 3.15 -38.91 7.55
CA ASP A 109 3.75 -37.96 6.63
C ASP A 109 2.64 -37.46 5.69
N ARG A 110 2.25 -36.20 5.82
CA ARG A 110 1.25 -35.57 4.94
C ARG A 110 1.98 -34.94 3.76
N ASP A 111 1.36 -35.02 2.57
CA ASP A 111 1.71 -34.17 1.43
C ASP A 111 1.43 -32.69 1.76
N GLU A 112 2.30 -32.07 2.55
CA GLU A 112 2.29 -30.62 2.76
C GLU A 112 2.88 -29.91 1.53
N GLN A 113 2.55 -28.64 1.39
CA GLN A 113 2.92 -27.82 0.24
C GLN A 113 4.45 -27.71 0.15
N ARG A 114 5.06 -28.47 -0.77
CA ARG A 114 6.51 -28.57 -0.92
C ARG A 114 7.00 -27.47 -1.87
N PHE A 115 7.76 -26.52 -1.32
CA PHE A 115 8.39 -25.46 -2.09
C PHE A 115 9.72 -25.95 -2.70
N ASP A 116 10.01 -25.48 -3.90
CA ASP A 116 11.28 -25.75 -4.56
C ASP A 116 12.38 -24.87 -3.93
N LYS A 117 13.32 -25.50 -3.23
CA LYS A 117 14.43 -24.81 -2.54
C LYS A 117 15.47 -24.27 -3.54
N ASP A 118 15.56 -24.84 -4.74
CA ASP A 118 16.51 -24.42 -5.77
C ASP A 118 15.97 -23.28 -6.64
N SER A 119 14.66 -23.03 -6.59
CA SER A 119 14.02 -21.91 -7.28
C SER A 119 14.27 -20.57 -6.60
N SER A 120 14.51 -19.53 -7.41
CA SER A 120 14.75 -18.18 -6.92
C SER A 120 13.47 -17.55 -6.37
N GLU A 121 13.54 -17.01 -5.15
CA GLU A 121 12.42 -16.25 -4.58
C GLU A 121 12.13 -14.96 -5.35
N PHE A 122 10.91 -14.43 -5.19
CA PHE A 122 10.55 -13.10 -5.68
C PHE A 122 11.59 -12.06 -5.20
N PRO A 123 11.99 -11.07 -6.02
CA PRO A 123 12.90 -9.99 -5.59
C PRO A 123 12.10 -8.77 -5.06
N PRO A 124 12.27 -8.33 -3.79
CA PRO A 124 11.39 -7.32 -3.20
C PRO A 124 11.64 -5.91 -3.76
N VAL A 125 12.77 -5.69 -4.43
CA VAL A 125 13.08 -4.43 -5.12
C VAL A 125 12.04 -4.07 -6.18
N LEU A 126 11.35 -5.06 -6.78
CA LEU A 126 10.31 -4.78 -7.78
C LEU A 126 9.13 -4.02 -7.17
N ASP A 127 8.71 -4.36 -5.94
CA ASP A 127 7.68 -3.59 -5.26
C ASP A 127 8.18 -2.21 -4.84
N LEU A 128 9.45 -2.08 -4.47
CA LEU A 128 10.04 -0.78 -4.15
C LEU A 128 10.07 0.15 -5.37
N ILE A 129 10.42 -0.38 -6.54
CA ILE A 129 10.39 0.37 -7.81
C ILE A 129 8.95 0.82 -8.12
N ALA A 130 7.98 -0.10 -8.04
CA ALA A 130 6.57 0.24 -8.25
C ALA A 130 6.08 1.30 -7.24
N ALA A 131 6.40 1.15 -5.95
CA ALA A 131 6.09 2.15 -4.93
C ALA A 131 6.71 3.52 -5.23
N GLY A 132 7.98 3.55 -5.66
CA GLY A 132 8.65 4.79 -6.06
C GLY A 132 7.94 5.50 -7.22
N ILE A 133 7.56 4.75 -8.26
CA ILE A 133 6.80 5.29 -9.40
C ILE A 133 5.43 5.80 -8.94
N GLY A 134 4.73 5.04 -8.08
CA GLY A 134 3.44 5.45 -7.51
C GLY A 134 3.54 6.75 -6.69
N LEU A 135 4.57 6.92 -5.86
CA LEU A 135 4.79 8.14 -5.10
C LEU A 135 5.13 9.33 -6.01
N ILE A 136 5.89 9.11 -7.09
CA ILE A 136 6.12 10.16 -8.11
C ILE A 136 4.79 10.58 -8.75
N ALA A 137 3.91 9.62 -9.06
CA ALA A 137 2.58 9.92 -9.60
C ALA A 137 1.74 10.75 -8.59
N VAL A 138 1.83 10.45 -7.28
CA VAL A 138 1.20 11.27 -6.23
C VAL A 138 1.77 12.69 -6.20
N VAL A 139 3.09 12.87 -6.30
CA VAL A 139 3.70 14.21 -6.36
C VAL A 139 3.19 15.00 -7.56
N ILE A 140 3.10 14.38 -8.74
CA ILE A 140 2.56 15.00 -9.95
C ILE A 140 1.11 15.42 -9.73
N ALA A 141 0.28 14.50 -9.22
CA ALA A 141 -1.13 14.78 -8.92
C ALA A 141 -1.30 15.93 -7.92
N SER A 142 -0.45 15.97 -6.88
CA SER A 142 -0.43 17.05 -5.91
C SER A 142 -0.08 18.41 -6.52
N LEU A 143 0.89 18.45 -7.43
CA LEU A 143 1.27 19.70 -8.11
C LEU A 143 0.15 20.22 -9.02
N GLU A 144 -0.64 19.32 -9.60
CA GLU A 144 -1.77 19.65 -10.47
C GLU A 144 -3.04 20.04 -9.69
N ALA A 145 -3.14 19.70 -8.40
CA ALA A 145 -4.33 19.98 -7.56
C ALA A 145 -4.59 21.49 -7.28
N GLY A 146 -3.65 22.35 -7.67
CA GLY A 146 -3.72 23.80 -7.51
C GLY A 146 -3.35 24.30 -6.11
N GLY A 147 -3.19 25.62 -5.96
CA GLY A 147 -2.75 26.24 -4.70
C GLY A 147 -1.23 26.21 -4.47
N PRO A 148 -0.76 26.44 -3.23
CA PRO A 148 0.67 26.46 -2.94
C PRO A 148 1.31 25.08 -3.13
N ALA A 149 2.23 24.97 -4.08
CA ALA A 149 2.84 23.69 -4.50
C ALA A 149 3.43 22.88 -3.33
N ALA A 150 4.20 23.53 -2.45
CA ALA A 150 4.81 22.87 -1.31
C ALA A 150 3.78 22.27 -0.34
N LEU A 151 2.68 22.99 -0.08
CA LEU A 151 1.61 22.53 0.80
C LEU A 151 0.83 21.36 0.16
N SER A 152 0.57 21.44 -1.15
CA SER A 152 -0.17 20.39 -1.86
C SER A 152 0.62 19.08 -1.94
N VAL A 153 1.93 19.17 -2.20
CA VAL A 153 2.82 17.99 -2.19
C VAL A 153 2.95 17.41 -0.78
N PHE A 154 3.12 18.26 0.24
CA PHE A 154 3.16 17.81 1.63
C PHE A 154 1.90 17.03 1.99
N ARG A 155 0.71 17.60 1.75
CA ARG A 155 -0.58 16.93 2.00
C ARG A 155 -0.75 15.64 1.23
N GLY A 156 -0.48 15.65 -0.07
CA GLY A 156 -0.68 14.44 -0.88
C GLY A 156 0.24 13.30 -0.46
N LEU A 157 1.49 13.60 -0.10
CA LEU A 157 2.42 12.59 0.39
C LEU A 157 2.06 12.11 1.79
N THR A 158 1.76 13.00 2.75
CA THR A 158 1.40 12.56 4.10
C THR A 158 0.13 11.73 4.10
N SER A 159 -0.89 12.15 3.35
CA SER A 159 -2.15 11.43 3.26
C SER A 159 -1.98 10.09 2.54
N ALA A 160 -1.21 10.02 1.45
CA ALA A 160 -0.89 8.74 0.79
C ALA A 160 -0.20 7.77 1.75
N LEU A 161 0.85 8.23 2.44
CA LEU A 161 1.62 7.40 3.37
C LEU A 161 0.77 6.96 4.57
N PHE A 162 0.01 7.88 5.18
CA PHE A 162 -0.81 7.59 6.35
C PHE A 162 -1.97 6.64 6.01
N LEU A 163 -2.68 6.90 4.90
CA LEU A 163 -3.75 6.01 4.43
C LEU A 163 -3.19 4.63 4.06
N GLY A 164 -2.02 4.60 3.43
CA GLY A 164 -1.30 3.39 3.06
C GLY A 164 -0.96 2.51 4.27
N VAL A 165 -0.27 3.06 5.27
CA VAL A 165 0.17 2.30 6.45
C VAL A 165 -1.01 1.77 7.26
N VAL A 166 -2.08 2.56 7.40
CA VAL A 166 -3.28 2.13 8.14
C VAL A 166 -4.00 1.02 7.39
N SER A 167 -4.17 1.15 6.07
CA SER A 167 -4.78 0.12 5.24
C SER A 167 -3.99 -1.19 5.31
N ASP A 168 -2.67 -1.09 5.21
CA ASP A 168 -1.78 -2.24 5.26
C ASP A 168 -1.82 -2.94 6.62
N ALA A 169 -1.81 -2.16 7.71
CA ALA A 169 -1.90 -2.67 9.08
C ALA A 169 -3.22 -3.40 9.34
N MET A 170 -4.33 -2.84 8.85
CA MET A 170 -5.64 -3.49 8.95
C MET A 170 -5.68 -4.80 8.17
N LEU A 171 -5.21 -4.80 6.91
CA LEU A 171 -5.19 -6.00 6.06
C LEU A 171 -4.28 -7.08 6.65
N LEU A 172 -3.09 -6.71 7.12
CA LEU A 172 -2.17 -7.63 7.76
C LEU A 172 -2.76 -8.20 9.06
N GLY A 173 -3.42 -7.36 9.87
CA GLY A 173 -4.10 -7.79 11.10
C GLY A 173 -5.12 -8.90 10.85
N HIS A 174 -5.92 -8.80 9.79
CA HIS A 174 -6.84 -9.86 9.38
C HIS A 174 -6.10 -11.09 8.83
N TRP A 175 -4.98 -10.90 8.15
CA TRP A 175 -4.17 -12.01 7.63
C TRP A 175 -3.60 -12.90 8.73
N TYR A 176 -3.27 -12.36 9.91
CA TYR A 176 -2.88 -13.16 11.08
C TYR A 176 -3.95 -14.20 11.48
N LEU A 177 -5.23 -13.96 11.18
CA LEU A 177 -6.31 -14.90 11.48
C LEU A 177 -6.29 -16.12 10.55
N VAL A 178 -5.74 -15.98 9.35
CA VAL A 178 -5.72 -17.02 8.31
C VAL A 178 -4.34 -17.69 8.20
N GLN A 179 -3.28 -17.05 8.69
CA GLN A 179 -1.92 -17.59 8.73
C GLN A 179 -1.38 -17.71 10.17
N PRO A 180 -1.68 -18.81 10.87
CA PRO A 180 -1.15 -19.06 12.21
C PRO A 180 0.38 -19.13 12.22
N GLY A 181 1.00 -18.62 13.29
CA GLY A 181 2.46 -18.69 13.49
C GLY A 181 3.26 -17.59 12.80
N LEU A 182 2.62 -16.62 12.15
CA LEU A 182 3.27 -15.43 11.61
C LEU A 182 3.95 -14.63 12.74
N ALA A 183 5.18 -14.18 12.51
CA ALA A 183 5.92 -13.37 13.47
C ALA A 183 5.21 -12.04 13.74
N ARG A 184 5.36 -11.46 14.93
CA ARG A 184 4.76 -10.14 15.27
C ARG A 184 5.54 -8.94 14.72
N SER A 185 6.73 -9.17 14.17
CA SER A 185 7.60 -8.10 13.66
C SER A 185 6.92 -7.21 12.62
N PRO A 186 6.24 -7.75 11.59
CA PRO A 186 5.67 -6.93 10.52
C PRO A 186 4.55 -6.00 11.01
N ILE A 187 3.67 -6.48 11.90
CA ILE A 187 2.59 -5.64 12.44
C ILE A 187 3.12 -4.57 13.40
N LEU A 188 4.13 -4.89 14.22
CA LEU A 188 4.75 -3.92 15.12
C LEU A 188 5.45 -2.81 14.33
N GLU A 189 6.08 -3.16 13.21
CA GLU A 189 6.66 -2.19 12.30
C GLU A 189 5.59 -1.26 11.71
N LEU A 190 4.48 -1.79 11.19
CA LEU A 190 3.39 -0.96 10.66
C LEU A 190 2.80 -0.05 11.73
N VAL A 191 2.57 -0.54 12.96
CA VAL A 191 2.09 0.28 14.08
C VAL A 191 3.06 1.43 14.38
N ARG A 192 4.37 1.18 14.33
CA ARG A 192 5.39 2.23 14.50
C ARG A 192 5.32 3.27 13.38
N TRP A 193 5.19 2.84 12.14
CA TRP A 193 5.03 3.76 11.01
C TRP A 193 3.74 4.58 11.11
N THR A 194 2.63 3.98 11.52
CA THR A 194 1.37 4.69 11.80
C THR A 194 1.55 5.76 12.86
N ALA A 195 2.23 5.45 13.97
CA ALA A 195 2.51 6.42 15.03
C ALA A 195 3.39 7.58 14.55
N ILE A 196 4.38 7.31 13.69
CA ILE A 196 5.25 8.34 13.12
C ILE A 196 4.48 9.22 12.12
N LEU A 197 3.72 8.61 11.21
CA LEU A 197 3.01 9.32 10.13
C LEU A 197 1.77 10.07 10.60
N TRP A 198 1.20 9.70 11.74
CA TRP A 198 0.10 10.44 12.36
C TRP A 198 0.47 11.90 12.67
N VAL A 199 1.71 12.17 13.08
CA VAL A 199 2.18 13.51 13.42
C VAL A 199 2.17 14.46 12.20
N PRO A 200 2.88 14.17 11.09
CA PRO A 200 2.85 15.04 9.91
C PRO A 200 1.46 15.12 9.29
N GLU A 201 0.65 14.06 9.33
CA GLU A 201 -0.74 14.13 8.85
C GLU A 201 -1.58 15.11 9.68
N THR A 202 -1.45 15.07 11.02
CA THR A 202 -2.13 16.02 11.90
C THR A 202 -1.68 17.46 11.59
N ILE A 203 -0.39 17.69 11.37
CA ILE A 203 0.13 19.00 10.96
C ILE A 203 -0.50 19.44 9.63
N ALA A 204 -0.59 18.54 8.64
CA ALA A 204 -1.18 18.82 7.34
C ALA A 204 -2.65 19.26 7.44
N MET A 205 -3.41 18.68 8.39
CA MET A 205 -4.80 19.06 8.70
C MET A 205 -4.92 20.42 9.40
N LEU A 206 -3.89 20.85 10.16
CA LEU A 206 -3.89 22.14 10.86
C LEU A 206 -3.51 23.32 9.94
N LEU A 207 -2.72 23.08 8.89
CA LEU A 207 -2.29 24.14 7.97
C LEU A 207 -3.48 24.77 7.21
N PRO A 208 -3.53 26.10 7.00
CA PRO A 208 -4.64 26.74 6.30
C PRO A 208 -4.69 26.47 4.78
N THR A 209 -5.87 26.40 4.16
CA THR A 209 -7.18 26.16 4.79
C THR A 209 -7.19 24.77 5.42
N GLY A 210 -7.59 24.68 6.68
CA GLY A 210 -7.52 23.46 7.50
C GLY A 210 -8.46 23.53 8.70
N MET A 211 -8.31 22.62 9.66
CA MET A 211 -9.24 22.49 10.80
C MET A 211 -9.40 23.78 11.61
N VAL A 212 -8.33 24.57 11.75
CA VAL A 212 -8.37 25.86 12.47
C VAL A 212 -9.27 26.87 11.74
N SER A 213 -9.26 26.84 10.40
CA SER A 213 -10.11 27.72 9.60
C SER A 213 -11.59 27.36 9.73
N VAL A 214 -11.93 26.08 9.96
CA VAL A 214 -13.29 25.60 10.28
C VAL A 214 -13.74 26.20 11.62
N VAL A 215 -12.92 26.05 12.66
CA VAL A 215 -13.25 26.55 14.02
C VAL A 215 -13.43 28.06 14.04
N ASN A 216 -12.66 28.79 13.22
CA ASN A 216 -12.72 30.25 13.17
C ASN A 216 -13.80 30.80 12.22
N GLY A 217 -14.55 29.96 11.50
CA GLY A 217 -15.58 30.40 10.56
C GLY A 217 -15.05 31.16 9.34
N ASN A 218 -13.75 31.04 9.03
CA ASN A 218 -13.09 31.76 7.93
C ASN A 218 -13.05 30.94 6.63
N ILE A 219 -13.73 29.80 6.57
CA ILE A 219 -13.82 28.96 5.38
C ILE A 219 -15.04 29.35 4.57
N ASP A 220 -14.83 29.62 3.28
CA ASP A 220 -15.89 29.51 2.29
C ASP A 220 -16.08 28.02 1.98
N ASP A 221 -17.04 27.40 2.66
CA ASP A 221 -17.36 25.97 2.55
C ASP A 221 -18.14 25.65 1.27
N ALA A 222 -18.42 26.65 0.43
CA ALA A 222 -19.39 26.59 -0.68
C ALA A 222 -20.81 26.22 -0.24
N TYR A 223 -21.08 26.19 1.07
CA TYR A 223 -22.36 25.92 1.71
C TYR A 223 -22.81 27.10 2.59
N ASN A 224 -22.21 28.28 2.42
CA ASN A 224 -22.58 29.53 3.11
C ASN A 224 -22.41 29.47 4.63
N GLY A 225 -21.39 28.75 5.12
CA GLY A 225 -21.08 28.60 6.54
C GLY A 225 -22.06 27.71 7.30
N LEU A 226 -22.70 26.76 6.60
CA LEU A 226 -23.61 25.78 7.20
C LEU A 226 -22.86 24.57 7.80
N LEU A 227 -21.54 24.46 7.58
CA LEU A 227 -20.65 23.49 8.24
C LEU A 227 -19.47 24.18 8.95
#